data_AF-A0AAQ3QCJ0-F1
#
_entry.id   AF-A0AAQ3QCJ0-F1
#
_cell.length_a   1.000
_cell.length_b   1.000
_cell.length_c   1.000
_cell.angle_alpha   90.00
_cell.angle_beta   90.00
_cell.angle_gamma   90.00
#
_symmetry.space_group_name_H-M   'P 1'
#
loop_
_entity.id
_entity.type
_entity.pdbx_description
1 polymer ?
#
loop_
_entity_poly.entity_id
_entity_poly.type
_entity_poly.pdbx_seq_one_letter_code
_entity_poly.pdbx_strand_id
1 'polypeptide(L)'
;MDSDAFTVFDITAGANLNTLVLSVDYRRSPEHRYPAPYEDGTDVLRFLDHGGLASADAAAARLADLATCFLAGDSAGANIAHHVA
;
A
#
# COMPACT_ATOMS: atom_id res chain seq x y z
N MET A 1 -12.98 -9.78 13.75
CA MET A 1 -14.06 -9.53 12.79
C MET A 1 -14.75 -8.25 13.23
N ASP A 2 -14.27 -7.12 12.75
CA ASP A 2 -15.11 -5.98 12.46
C ASP A 2 -14.70 -5.53 11.06
N SER A 3 -15.65 -5.63 10.16
CA SER A 3 -15.49 -5.74 8.71
C SER A 3 -15.86 -4.43 8.03
N ASP A 4 -15.28 -3.31 8.46
CA ASP A 4 -15.62 -1.97 7.95
C ASP A 4 -14.39 -1.03 7.84
N ALA A 5 -13.35 -1.49 7.14
CA ALA A 5 -12.35 -0.59 6.56
C ALA A 5 -11.93 -1.11 5.17
N PHE A 6 -12.69 -0.72 4.14
CA PHE A 6 -12.29 -0.81 2.73
C PHE A 6 -11.13 0.19 2.48
N THR A 7 -9.96 -0.24 1.94
CA THR A 7 -9.58 -0.25 0.49
C THR A 7 -9.18 1.17 0.00
N VAL A 8 -8.06 1.48 -0.69
CA VAL A 8 -7.01 0.74 -1.40
C VAL A 8 -5.86 1.71 -1.78
N PHE A 9 -4.62 1.23 -1.97
CA PHE A 9 -3.63 1.92 -2.83
C PHE A 9 -3.90 1.49 -4.28
N ASP A 10 -4.64 2.30 -5.04
CA ASP A 10 -5.07 1.93 -6.39
C ASP A 10 -3.93 2.14 -7.39
N ILE A 11 -3.13 1.10 -7.66
CA ILE A 11 -2.31 1.12 -8.87
C ILE A 11 -3.23 0.73 -10.03
N THR A 12 -4.14 1.64 -10.43
CA THR A 12 -4.93 1.41 -11.64
C THR A 12 -4.07 1.73 -12.86
N ALA A 13 -3.58 0.67 -13.48
CA ALA A 13 -3.51 0.65 -14.91
C ALA A 13 -4.82 -0.08 -15.33
N GLY A 14 -5.68 0.56 -16.13
CA GLY A 14 -7.09 0.19 -16.41
C GLY A 14 -7.39 -1.26 -16.83
N ALA A 15 -8.69 -1.56 -17.01
CA ALA A 15 -9.37 -2.86 -17.15
C ALA A 15 -8.74 -4.00 -18.02
N ASN A 16 -7.60 -3.78 -18.68
CA ASN A 16 -6.82 -4.77 -19.43
C ASN A 16 -5.36 -4.89 -18.95
N LEU A 17 -5.01 -4.37 -17.76
CA LEU A 17 -3.62 -4.33 -17.30
C LEU A 17 -3.40 -5.30 -16.14
N ASN A 18 -2.33 -6.07 -16.30
CA ASN A 18 -1.95 -7.19 -15.46
C ASN A 18 -1.25 -6.68 -14.19
N THR A 19 -2.02 -6.04 -13.29
CA THR A 19 -1.48 -5.28 -12.16
C THR A 19 -1.75 -5.96 -10.81
N LEU A 20 -0.77 -5.89 -9.90
CA LEU A 20 -0.90 -6.32 -8.52
C LEU A 20 -1.29 -5.12 -7.64
N VAL A 21 -2.32 -5.27 -6.81
CA VAL A 21 -2.76 -4.25 -5.85
C VAL A 21 -2.39 -4.69 -4.44
N LEU A 22 -1.64 -3.84 -3.72
CA LEU A 22 -1.30 -4.04 -2.32
C LEU A 22 -2.03 -3.01 -1.47
N SER A 23 -3.00 -3.47 -0.67
CA SER A 23 -3.72 -2.59 0.26
C SER A 23 -3.00 -2.56 1.61
N VAL A 24 -2.84 -1.36 2.17
CA VAL A 24 -2.19 -1.15 3.46
C VAL A 24 -3.25 -0.87 4.52
N ASP A 25 -3.32 -1.71 5.54
CA ASP A 25 -4.14 -1.47 6.73
C ASP A 25 -3.33 -0.65 7.75
N TYR A 26 -3.28 0.66 7.55
CA TYR A 26 -2.52 1.57 8.40
C TYR A 26 -3.27 1.88 9.70
N ARG A 27 -2.51 2.18 10.76
CA ARG A 27 -3.03 2.54 12.07
C ARG A 27 -3.85 3.83 11.98
N ARG A 28 -5.08 3.80 12.50
CA ARG A 28 -6.03 4.93 12.40
C ARG A 28 -6.06 5.80 13.65
N SER A 29 -6.45 7.05 13.45
CA SER A 29 -6.82 7.97 14.53
C SER A 29 -8.24 7.69 15.05
N PRO A 30 -8.53 7.99 16.33
CA PRO A 30 -7.70 8.73 17.30
C PRO A 30 -6.68 7.89 18.09
N GLU A 31 -6.75 6.56 18.03
CA GLU A 31 -5.89 5.64 18.81
C GLU A 31 -4.42 5.78 18.43
N HIS A 32 -4.16 5.96 17.13
CA HIS A 32 -2.85 6.21 16.56
C HIS A 32 -2.88 7.52 15.78
N ARG A 33 -2.53 8.61 16.47
CA ARG A 33 -2.46 9.94 15.88
C ARG A 33 -1.24 10.11 14.98
N TYR A 34 -1.17 11.24 14.31
CA TYR A 34 0.02 11.70 13.61
C TYR A 34 1.29 11.47 14.46
N PRO A 35 2.37 10.87 13.91
CA PRO A 35 2.58 10.54 12.49
C PRO A 35 2.28 9.07 12.09
N ALA A 36 1.61 8.27 12.91
CA ALA A 36 1.52 6.82 12.72
C ALA A 36 1.06 6.33 11.33
N PRO A 37 0.02 6.90 10.69
CA PRO A 37 -0.40 6.46 9.35
C PRO A 37 0.69 6.63 8.27
N TYR A 38 1.55 7.64 8.40
CA TYR A 38 2.62 7.93 7.45
C TYR A 38 3.83 7.02 7.65
N GLU A 39 4.13 6.71 8.92
CA GLU A 39 5.14 5.72 9.27
C GLU A 39 4.77 4.35 8.69
N ASP A 40 3.51 3.93 8.82
CA ASP A 40 3.04 2.66 8.27
C ASP A 40 3.18 2.61 6.74
N GLY A 41 2.83 3.71 6.05
CA GLY A 41 3.06 3.81 4.61
C GLY A 41 4.53 3.69 4.22
N THR A 42 5.42 4.33 4.98
CA THR A 42 6.88 4.26 4.76
C THR A 42 7.41 2.85 5.03
N ASP A 43 6.92 2.20 6.08
CA ASP A 43 7.35 0.86 6.47
C ASP A 43 6.92 -0.20 5.44
N VAL A 44 5.79 -0.01 4.76
CA VAL A 44 5.40 -0.84 3.61
C VAL A 44 6.38 -0.69 2.45
N LEU A 45 6.83 0.52 2.12
CA LEU A 45 7.83 0.70 1.07
C LEU A 45 9.16 0.02 1.41
N ARG A 46 9.60 0.15 2.67
CA ARG A 46 10.80 -0.56 3.18
C ARG A 46 10.62 -2.07 3.13
N PHE A 47 9.44 -2.57 3.50
CA PHE A 47 9.12 -3.99 3.40
C PHE A 47 9.24 -4.49 1.97
N LEU A 48 8.74 -3.73 0.97
CA LEU A 48 8.88 -4.09 -0.43
C LEU A 48 10.34 -4.06 -0.89
N ASP A 49 11.10 -3.02 -0.55
CA ASP A 49 12.53 -2.87 -0.90
C ASP A 49 13.39 -4.01 -0.32
N HIS A 50 13.03 -4.50 0.87
CA HIS A 50 13.72 -5.62 1.52
C HIS A 50 13.23 -7.01 1.06
N GLY A 51 12.48 -7.10 -0.04
CA GLY A 51 12.01 -8.39 -0.58
C GLY A 51 10.88 -9.02 0.23
N GLY A 52 10.19 -8.23 1.04
CA GLY A 52 9.08 -8.67 1.86
C GLY A 52 7.95 -9.31 1.05
N LEU A 53 7.66 -8.78 -0.16
CA LEU A 53 6.65 -9.36 -1.04
C LEU A 53 6.99 -10.80 -1.43
N ALA A 54 8.24 -11.11 -1.74
CA ALA A 54 8.68 -12.47 -2.06
C ALA A 54 8.58 -13.42 -0.85
N SER A 55 8.75 -12.87 0.35
CA SER A 55 8.64 -13.63 1.61
C SER A 55 7.19 -13.90 2.00
N ALA A 56 6.28 -12.96 1.73
CA ALA A 56 4.86 -13.09 2.03
C ALA A 56 4.10 -13.88 0.97
N ASP A 57 4.39 -13.63 -0.30
CA ASP A 57 3.78 -14.32 -1.44
C ASP A 57 4.74 -14.36 -2.64
N ALA A 58 5.44 -15.49 -2.76
CA ALA A 58 6.37 -15.72 -3.85
C ALA A 58 5.72 -15.77 -5.24
N ALA A 59 4.41 -16.06 -5.34
CA ALA A 59 3.70 -16.04 -6.62
C ALA A 59 3.39 -14.60 -7.03
N ALA A 60 2.89 -13.77 -6.11
CA ALA A 60 2.68 -12.34 -6.34
C ALA A 60 3.98 -11.63 -6.68
N ALA A 61 5.08 -11.93 -5.98
CA ALA A 61 6.39 -11.34 -6.22
C ALA A 61 6.96 -11.65 -7.62
N ARG A 62 6.58 -12.78 -8.23
CA ARG A 62 6.98 -13.11 -9.62
C ARG A 62 6.22 -12.31 -10.67
N LEU A 63 5.05 -11.77 -10.31
CA LEU A 63 4.20 -10.98 -11.19
C LEU A 63 4.41 -9.47 -11.00
N ALA A 64 4.97 -9.06 -9.86
CA ALA A 64 5.18 -7.66 -9.51
C ALA A 64 6.47 -7.12 -10.15
N ASP A 65 6.34 -6.02 -10.88
CA ASP A 65 7.47 -5.18 -11.29
C ASP A 65 7.50 -3.90 -10.45
N LEU A 66 8.41 -3.86 -9.46
CA LEU A 66 8.56 -2.72 -8.56
C LEU A 66 9.16 -1.49 -9.26
N ALA A 67 9.79 -1.62 -10.43
CA ALA A 67 10.23 -0.47 -11.22
C ALA A 67 9.06 0.33 -11.81
N THR A 68 7.88 -0.31 -11.88
CA THR A 68 6.61 0.31 -12.31
C THR A 68 5.59 0.37 -11.16
N CYS A 69 6.07 0.50 -9.92
CA CYS A 69 5.21 0.67 -8.75
C CYS A 69 4.74 2.13 -8.63
N PHE A 70 3.49 2.34 -8.22
CA PHE A 70 2.90 3.66 -8.00
C PHE A 70 2.22 3.70 -6.64
N LEU A 71 2.13 4.89 -6.03
CA LEU A 71 1.34 5.13 -4.84
C LEU A 71 0.06 5.88 -5.23
N ALA A 72 -1.06 5.45 -4.68
CA ALA A 72 -2.35 6.07 -4.89
C ALA A 72 -3.20 5.97 -3.63
N GLY A 73 -4.22 6.80 -3.54
CA GLY A 73 -5.20 6.77 -2.47
C GLY A 73 -6.25 7.84 -2.70
N ASP A 74 -7.35 7.77 -1.98
CA ASP A 74 -8.41 8.77 -1.98
C ASP A 74 -8.46 9.50 -0.63
N SER A 75 -8.96 10.74 -0.61
CA SER A 75 -9.18 11.50 0.63
C SER A 75 -7.96 11.51 1.57
N ALA A 76 -8.07 10.96 2.78
CA ALA A 76 -6.96 10.82 3.73
C ALA A 76 -5.83 9.91 3.23
N GLY A 77 -6.16 8.88 2.46
CA GLY A 77 -5.20 7.99 1.80
C GLY A 77 -4.38 8.71 0.73
N ALA A 78 -4.99 9.63 -0.03
CA ALA A 78 -4.26 10.48 -0.99
C ALA A 78 -3.21 11.36 -0.30
N ASN A 79 -3.56 11.91 0.87
CA ASN A 79 -2.64 12.71 1.67
C ASN A 79 -1.49 11.87 2.26
N ILE A 80 -1.75 10.61 2.66
CA ILE A 80 -0.69 9.67 3.08
C ILE A 80 0.20 9.32 1.90
N ALA A 81 -0.38 8.92 0.76
CA ALA A 81 0.34 8.57 -0.46
C ALA A 81 1.25 9.72 -0.93
N HIS A 82 0.78 10.96 -0.88
CA HIS A 82 1.57 12.15 -1.21
C HIS A 82 2.76 12.38 -0.26
N HIS A 83 2.61 12.10 1.03
CA HIS A 83 3.70 12.27 2.01
C HIS A 83 4.75 11.17 1.97
N VAL A 84 4.38 9.98 1.47
CA VAL A 84 5.25 8.80 1.44
C VAL A 84 5.99 8.66 0.10
N ALA A 85 5.46 9.25 -0.98
CA ALA A 85 6.07 9.26 -2.32
C ALA A 85 7.33 10.13 -2.39
#